data_AF-A0A947FLW1-F1
#
_entry.id   AF-A0A947FLW1-F1
#
_cell.length_a   1.000
_cell.length_b   1.000
_cell.length_c   1.000
_cell.angle_alpha   90.00
_cell.angle_beta   90.00
_cell.angle_gamma   90.00
#
_symmetry.space_group_name_H-M   'P 1'
#
loop_
_entity.id
_entity.type
_entity.pdbx_description
1 polymer ?
#
loop_
_entity_poly.entity_id
_entity_poly.type
_entity_poly.pdbx_seq_one_letter_code
_entity_poly.pdbx_strand_id
1 'polypeptide(L)'
;MTHIVVDPVTRIEGHLRIEAEIEGGQVSNAWSSSTMFRGIEIILQGRDPRDAWAFTQRICGVCTTVHAIASIRAVEDAIGAKPPPNARILRNLIIASQCIQDHVIHFYHLHALDWVDIVSALEADPAETSALAQSISDWGKSSTTYFKGIQDRVKGLVERGQLGPFANAYWGHPSYKLPPAANLMAVAHYLEALEWQREFIKMHAILGGKNPHLQSFLVGGMATPVDPDKQASLNIHTIAEFKKLIAGAQEFVSKVYIP
;
A
#
# COMPACT_ATOMS: atom_id res chain seq x y z
N MET A 1 4.06 36.15 -12.82
CA MET A 1 4.63 34.80 -12.79
C MET A 1 5.03 34.52 -11.35
N THR A 2 4.41 33.52 -10.72
CA THR A 2 4.75 33.08 -9.36
C THR A 2 5.49 31.76 -9.46
N HIS A 3 6.60 31.59 -8.74
CA HIS A 3 7.33 30.33 -8.69
C HIS A 3 7.06 29.64 -7.34
N ILE A 4 6.59 28.40 -7.38
CA ILE A 4 6.31 27.59 -6.18
C ILE A 4 7.23 26.38 -6.12
N VAL A 5 7.58 25.98 -4.91
CA VAL A 5 8.43 24.83 -4.63
C VAL A 5 7.76 23.97 -3.58
N VAL A 6 7.61 22.67 -3.88
CA VAL A 6 7.14 21.64 -2.95
C VAL A 6 8.31 20.69 -2.70
N ASP A 7 8.98 20.90 -1.58
CA ASP A 7 10.13 20.11 -1.14
C ASP A 7 10.15 20.03 0.40
N PRO A 8 9.81 18.87 1.00
CA PRO A 8 9.56 17.59 0.34
C PRO A 8 8.13 17.46 -0.23
N VAL A 9 7.99 16.70 -1.31
CA VAL A 9 6.70 16.03 -1.60
C VAL A 9 6.52 14.90 -0.59
N THR A 10 5.48 14.98 0.23
CA THR A 10 5.18 13.98 1.27
C THR A 10 4.14 12.97 0.80
N ARG A 11 3.89 11.92 1.60
CA ARG A 11 3.00 10.80 1.27
C ARG A 11 3.37 10.08 -0.04
N ILE A 12 4.66 9.99 -0.32
CA ILE A 12 5.25 9.17 -1.38
C ILE A 12 6.37 8.32 -0.79
N GLU A 13 6.89 7.37 -1.57
CA GLU A 13 8.17 6.74 -1.28
C GLU A 13 9.32 7.60 -1.83
N GLY A 14 10.42 7.70 -1.09
CA GLY A 14 11.63 8.38 -1.53
C GLY A 14 11.64 9.89 -1.35
N HIS A 15 12.44 10.57 -2.19
CA HIS A 15 12.70 12.01 -2.09
C HIS A 15 12.41 12.66 -3.43
N LEU A 16 11.40 13.52 -3.45
CA LEU A 16 10.95 14.23 -4.63
C LEU A 16 10.75 15.70 -4.30
N ARG A 17 11.26 16.53 -5.20
CA ARG A 17 11.04 17.97 -5.26
C ARG A 17 10.27 18.29 -6.53
N ILE A 18 9.21 19.06 -6.39
CA ILE A 18 8.46 19.61 -7.51
C ILE A 18 8.55 21.13 -7.47
N GLU A 19 8.89 21.72 -8.61
CA GLU A 19 8.84 23.17 -8.82
C GLU A 19 7.81 23.48 -9.90
N ALA A 20 7.10 24.60 -9.78
CA ALA A 20 6.16 25.02 -10.81
C ALA A 20 6.10 26.54 -10.93
N GLU A 21 5.98 27.01 -12.18
CA GLU A 21 5.64 28.39 -12.49
C GLU A 21 4.12 28.52 -12.66
N ILE A 22 3.56 29.59 -12.12
CA ILE A 22 2.14 29.90 -12.17
C ILE A 22 1.92 31.23 -12.89
N GLU A 23 1.08 31.19 -13.92
CA GLU A 23 0.63 32.33 -14.69
C GLU A 23 -0.89 32.28 -14.84
N GLY A 24 -1.57 33.40 -14.54
CA GLY A 24 -3.04 33.45 -14.62
C GLY A 24 -3.76 32.42 -13.74
N GLY A 25 -3.13 31.95 -12.66
CA GLY A 25 -3.68 30.91 -11.78
C GLY A 25 -3.54 29.48 -12.32
N GLN A 26 -2.83 29.27 -13.42
CA GLN A 26 -2.54 27.95 -13.99
C GLN A 26 -1.04 27.66 -13.94
N VAL A 27 -0.69 26.38 -13.81
CA VAL A 27 0.71 25.94 -13.94
C VAL A 27 1.13 26.11 -15.40
N SER A 28 2.10 27.00 -15.65
CA SER A 28 2.65 27.26 -16.99
C SER A 28 3.88 26.40 -17.28
N ASN A 29 4.62 26.01 -16.23
CA ASN A 29 5.79 25.13 -16.33
C ASN A 29 5.98 24.33 -15.04
N ALA A 30 6.63 23.17 -15.12
CA ALA A 30 6.89 22.33 -13.97
C ALA A 30 8.19 21.52 -14.12
N TRP A 31 8.87 21.29 -13.00
CA TRP A 31 10.08 20.48 -12.91
C TRP A 31 9.92 19.40 -11.86
N SER A 32 10.44 18.22 -12.17
CA SER A 32 10.49 17.07 -11.27
C SER A 32 11.94 16.70 -11.00
N SER A 33 12.32 16.67 -9.72
CA SER A 33 13.69 16.37 -9.30
C SER A 33 13.70 15.31 -8.21
N SER A 34 14.30 14.15 -8.50
CA SER A 34 14.63 13.15 -7.50
C SER A 34 15.92 13.54 -6.79
N THR A 35 15.84 13.80 -5.49
CA THR A 35 16.94 14.40 -4.71
C THR A 35 17.79 13.38 -3.94
N MET A 36 17.71 12.10 -4.32
CA MET A 36 18.46 11.01 -3.67
C MET A 36 18.95 9.97 -4.69
N PHE A 37 20.17 9.46 -4.47
CA PHE A 37 20.78 8.40 -5.28
C PHE A 37 21.54 7.40 -4.40
N ARG A 38 21.47 6.10 -4.77
CA ARG A 38 22.18 5.01 -4.07
C ARG A 38 23.10 4.17 -4.96
N GLY A 39 22.95 4.22 -6.28
CA GLY A 39 23.82 3.50 -7.22
C GLY A 39 23.79 1.97 -7.13
N ILE A 40 22.62 1.34 -6.95
CA ILE A 40 22.49 -0.12 -6.87
C ILE A 40 23.06 -0.82 -8.12
N GLU A 41 22.93 -0.22 -9.30
CA GLU A 41 23.50 -0.74 -10.56
C GLU A 41 25.03 -0.82 -10.52
N ILE A 42 25.68 0.19 -9.93
CA ILE A 42 27.13 0.22 -9.74
C ILE A 42 27.54 -0.85 -8.72
N ILE A 43 26.79 -0.95 -7.62
CA ILE A 43 27.03 -1.94 -6.55
C ILE A 43 26.99 -3.37 -7.08
N LEU A 44 26.16 -3.65 -8.11
CA LEU A 44 26.01 -4.98 -8.69
C LEU A 44 27.17 -5.42 -9.60
N GLN A 45 28.03 -4.51 -10.06
CA GLN A 45 29.13 -4.86 -10.96
C GLN A 45 30.09 -5.86 -10.31
N GLY A 46 30.42 -6.93 -11.03
CA GLY A 46 31.33 -7.99 -10.56
C GLY A 46 30.73 -8.96 -9.55
N ARG A 47 29.44 -8.85 -9.19
CA ARG A 47 28.76 -9.80 -8.29
C ARG A 47 28.27 -11.03 -9.04
N ASP A 48 28.07 -12.11 -8.30
CA ASP A 48 27.41 -13.30 -8.82
C ASP A 48 25.96 -12.98 -9.23
N PRO A 49 25.52 -13.30 -10.45
CA PRO A 49 24.15 -13.06 -10.89
C PRO A 49 23.09 -13.69 -9.97
N ARG A 50 23.41 -14.78 -9.27
CA ARG A 50 22.49 -15.46 -8.33
C ARG A 50 22.18 -14.62 -7.09
N ASP A 51 23.07 -13.69 -6.73
CA ASP A 51 22.91 -12.81 -5.57
C ASP A 51 22.17 -11.52 -5.93
N ALA A 52 22.08 -11.17 -7.22
CA ALA A 52 21.60 -9.87 -7.68
C ALA A 52 20.21 -9.51 -7.14
N TRP A 53 19.29 -10.49 -7.07
CA TRP A 53 17.93 -10.27 -6.60
C TRP A 53 17.89 -9.76 -5.16
N ALA A 54 18.82 -10.20 -4.30
CA ALA A 54 18.85 -9.79 -2.91
C ALA A 54 19.25 -8.32 -2.79
N PHE A 55 20.13 -7.82 -3.66
CA PHE A 55 20.53 -6.41 -3.72
C PHE A 55 19.43 -5.55 -4.34
N THR A 56 18.92 -5.93 -5.52
CA THR A 56 17.89 -5.15 -6.22
C THR A 56 16.59 -5.06 -5.43
N GLN A 57 16.24 -6.07 -4.63
CA GLN A 57 15.07 -5.99 -3.75
C GLN A 57 15.12 -4.84 -2.76
N ARG A 58 16.33 -4.34 -2.41
CA ARG A 58 16.51 -3.18 -1.52
C ARG A 58 16.45 -1.86 -2.27
N ILE A 59 16.17 -1.87 -3.57
CA ILE A 59 15.81 -0.64 -4.30
C ILE A 59 14.57 -0.01 -3.64
N CYS A 60 13.54 -0.77 -3.29
CA CYS A 60 12.37 -0.19 -2.64
C CYS A 60 11.71 -1.17 -1.66
N GLY A 61 11.30 -0.67 -0.50
CA GLY A 61 10.58 -1.42 0.53
C GLY A 61 9.05 -1.37 0.38
N VAL A 62 8.52 -0.34 -0.30
CA VAL A 62 7.08 -0.19 -0.58
C VAL A 62 6.67 -1.21 -1.64
N CYS A 63 7.19 -1.08 -2.87
CA CYS A 63 7.03 -2.07 -3.93
C CYS A 63 7.97 -3.28 -3.74
N THR A 64 8.09 -3.78 -2.50
CA THR A 64 8.93 -4.93 -2.19
C THR A 64 8.58 -6.12 -3.09
N THR A 65 9.53 -7.05 -3.26
CA THR A 65 9.48 -8.24 -4.14
C THR A 65 9.67 -7.98 -5.62
N VAL A 66 9.16 -6.86 -6.17
CA VAL A 66 9.09 -6.70 -7.64
C VAL A 66 10.48 -6.66 -8.27
N HIS A 67 11.44 -5.99 -7.64
CA HIS A 67 12.83 -5.93 -8.11
C HIS A 67 13.58 -7.25 -7.95
N ALA A 68 13.25 -8.06 -6.93
CA ALA A 68 13.80 -9.40 -6.79
C ALA A 68 13.30 -10.30 -7.93
N ILE A 69 12.00 -10.26 -8.22
CA ILE A 69 11.38 -11.07 -9.27
C ILE A 69 11.84 -10.63 -10.66
N ALA A 70 12.00 -9.33 -10.90
CA ALA A 70 12.59 -8.83 -12.14
C ALA A 70 14.03 -9.31 -12.30
N SER A 71 14.84 -9.25 -11.23
CA SER A 71 16.24 -9.69 -11.25
C SER A 71 16.37 -11.19 -11.51
N ILE A 72 15.63 -12.05 -10.81
CA ILE A 72 15.68 -13.50 -11.07
C ILE A 72 15.23 -13.84 -12.49
N ARG A 73 14.20 -13.15 -13.01
CA ARG A 73 13.74 -13.35 -14.40
C ARG A 73 14.80 -12.95 -15.42
N ALA A 74 15.49 -11.83 -15.20
CA ALA A 74 16.57 -11.37 -16.07
C ALA A 74 17.74 -12.37 -16.11
N VAL A 75 18.11 -12.94 -14.95
CA VAL A 75 19.17 -13.95 -14.88
C VAL A 75 18.71 -15.27 -15.51
N GLU A 76 17.47 -15.70 -15.24
CA GLU A 76 16.89 -16.91 -15.84
C GLU A 76 16.84 -16.84 -17.36
N ASP A 77 16.45 -15.68 -17.91
CA ASP A 77 16.45 -15.41 -19.34
C ASP A 77 17.87 -15.53 -19.93
N ALA A 78 18.86 -14.87 -19.30
CA ALA A 78 20.24 -14.88 -19.75
C ALA A 78 20.88 -16.28 -19.80
N ILE A 79 20.48 -17.19 -18.91
CA ILE A 79 21.01 -18.57 -18.85
C ILE A 79 20.08 -19.62 -19.47
N GLY A 80 18.92 -19.21 -20.02
CA GLY A 80 17.91 -20.12 -20.57
C GLY A 80 17.25 -21.03 -19.53
N ALA A 81 17.22 -20.64 -18.26
CA ALA A 81 16.61 -21.42 -17.18
C ALA A 81 15.08 -21.43 -17.29
N LYS A 82 14.48 -22.59 -16.99
CA LYS A 82 13.02 -22.78 -16.99
C LYS A 82 12.58 -23.18 -15.59
N PRO A 83 12.12 -22.22 -14.74
CA PRO A 83 11.70 -22.55 -13.39
C PRO A 83 10.48 -23.49 -13.42
N PRO A 84 10.34 -24.39 -12.43
CA PRO A 84 9.23 -25.33 -12.39
C PRO A 84 7.89 -24.59 -12.25
N PRO A 85 6.77 -25.18 -12.73
CA PRO A 85 5.46 -24.54 -12.69
C PRO A 85 5.04 -24.03 -11.31
N ASN A 86 5.34 -24.80 -10.25
CA ASN A 86 5.04 -24.41 -8.88
C ASN A 86 5.80 -23.15 -8.44
N ALA A 87 7.07 -23.01 -8.80
CA ALA A 87 7.82 -21.78 -8.51
C ALA A 87 7.19 -20.56 -9.20
N ARG A 88 6.71 -20.73 -10.44
CA ARG A 88 6.02 -19.68 -11.19
C ARG A 88 4.69 -19.29 -10.51
N ILE A 89 3.92 -20.26 -10.01
CA ILE A 89 2.68 -20.02 -9.26
C ILE A 89 2.98 -19.26 -7.96
N LEU A 90 3.97 -19.69 -7.18
CA LEU A 90 4.36 -19.01 -5.94
C LEU A 90 4.77 -17.55 -6.21
N ARG A 91 5.58 -17.29 -7.24
CA ARG A 91 5.96 -15.93 -7.65
C ARG A 91 4.74 -15.09 -8.06
N ASN A 92 3.78 -15.68 -8.76
CA ASN A 92 2.55 -14.99 -9.15
C ASN A 92 1.67 -14.64 -7.94
N LEU A 93 1.54 -15.55 -6.96
CA LEU A 93 0.83 -15.27 -5.71
C LEU A 93 1.50 -14.14 -4.92
N ILE A 94 2.84 -14.12 -4.86
CA ILE A 94 3.59 -13.03 -4.25
C ILE A 94 3.33 -11.71 -4.99
N ILE A 95 3.43 -11.65 -6.32
CA ILE A 95 3.18 -10.40 -7.08
C ILE A 95 1.74 -9.93 -6.90
N ALA A 96 0.77 -10.83 -6.95
CA ALA A 96 -0.64 -10.48 -6.80
C ALA A 96 -0.94 -9.92 -5.40
N SER A 97 -0.41 -10.57 -4.35
CA SER A 97 -0.57 -10.08 -2.98
C SER A 97 0.18 -8.76 -2.73
N GLN A 98 1.38 -8.58 -3.31
CA GLN A 98 2.05 -7.28 -3.31
C GLN A 98 1.16 -6.20 -3.93
N CYS A 99 0.66 -6.41 -5.15
CA CYS A 99 -0.12 -5.43 -5.89
C CYS A 99 -1.39 -5.02 -5.12
N ILE A 100 -2.12 -6.00 -4.59
CA ILE A 100 -3.35 -5.75 -3.82
C ILE A 100 -3.05 -4.92 -2.56
N GLN A 101 -2.01 -5.28 -1.80
CA GLN A 101 -1.66 -4.57 -0.57
C GLN A 101 -1.14 -3.16 -0.86
N ASP A 102 -0.25 -3.02 -1.83
CA ASP A 102 0.37 -1.75 -2.22
C ASP A 102 -0.69 -0.75 -2.69
N HIS A 103 -1.66 -1.19 -3.50
CA HIS A 103 -2.73 -0.31 -3.99
C HIS A 103 -3.69 0.14 -2.90
N VAL A 104 -4.08 -0.73 -1.96
CA VAL A 104 -4.94 -0.35 -0.84
C VAL A 104 -4.21 0.64 0.08
N ILE A 105 -2.92 0.42 0.35
CA ILE A 105 -2.11 1.38 1.12
C ILE A 105 -1.97 2.71 0.39
N HIS A 106 -1.68 2.67 -0.91
CA HIS A 106 -1.54 3.88 -1.71
C HIS A 106 -2.83 4.70 -1.66
N PHE A 107 -3.98 4.07 -1.92
CA PHE A 107 -5.25 4.78 -1.91
C PHE A 107 -5.54 5.42 -0.56
N TYR A 108 -5.48 4.66 0.53
CA TYR A 108 -5.87 5.18 1.84
C TYR A 108 -4.77 6.01 2.51
N HIS A 109 -3.56 5.48 2.63
CA HIS A 109 -2.52 6.04 3.49
C HIS A 109 -1.63 7.05 2.78
N LEU A 110 -1.57 7.01 1.45
CA LEU A 110 -0.80 7.97 0.66
C LEU A 110 -1.70 9.00 -0.01
N HIS A 111 -2.83 8.61 -0.60
CA HIS A 111 -3.59 9.48 -1.48
C HIS A 111 -4.87 10.08 -0.88
N ALA A 112 -5.59 9.36 -0.02
CA ALA A 112 -6.94 9.76 0.42
C ALA A 112 -6.95 11.15 1.08
N LEU A 113 -5.90 11.54 1.80
CA LEU A 113 -5.83 12.85 2.46
C LEU A 113 -5.67 14.04 1.51
N ASP A 114 -5.50 13.81 0.21
CA ASP A 114 -5.67 14.86 -0.82
C ASP A 114 -7.15 15.17 -1.09
N TRP A 115 -8.04 14.23 -0.75
CA TRP A 115 -9.47 14.27 -1.09
C TRP A 115 -10.39 14.33 0.13
N VAL A 116 -9.92 13.83 1.27
CA VAL A 116 -10.66 13.67 2.53
C VAL A 116 -10.20 14.71 3.53
N ASP A 117 -11.14 15.50 4.04
CA ASP A 117 -10.92 16.44 5.12
C ASP A 117 -11.30 15.79 6.47
N ILE A 118 -10.29 15.45 7.27
CA ILE A 118 -10.50 14.76 8.55
C ILE A 118 -11.12 15.67 9.63
N VAL A 119 -10.98 17.01 9.49
CA VAL A 119 -11.58 17.96 10.44
C VAL A 119 -13.06 18.10 10.12
N SER A 120 -13.43 18.15 8.85
CA SER A 120 -14.83 18.11 8.40
C SER A 120 -15.57 16.86 8.89
N ALA A 121 -14.89 15.72 9.07
CA ALA A 121 -15.50 14.51 9.65
C ALA A 121 -16.06 14.71 11.07
N LEU A 122 -15.60 15.71 11.82
CA LEU A 122 -16.14 16.06 13.15
C LEU A 122 -17.54 16.66 13.09
N GLU A 123 -17.93 17.20 11.93
CA GLU A 123 -19.22 17.82 11.69
C GLU A 123 -20.26 16.81 11.17
N ALA A 124 -19.84 15.58 10.88
CA ALA A 124 -20.71 14.56 10.31
C ALA A 124 -21.79 14.10 11.29
N ASP A 125 -23.00 13.86 10.79
CA ASP A 125 -23.98 13.02 11.48
C ASP A 125 -23.60 11.54 11.26
N PRO A 126 -23.29 10.76 12.32
CA PRO A 126 -22.98 9.35 12.18
C PRO A 126 -24.13 8.51 11.60
N ALA A 127 -25.39 8.93 11.75
CA ALA A 127 -26.54 8.24 11.17
C ALA A 127 -26.60 8.44 9.65
N GLU A 128 -26.35 9.66 9.18
CA GLU A 128 -26.21 9.96 7.75
C GLU A 128 -25.01 9.21 7.14
N THR A 129 -23.89 9.19 7.86
CA THR A 129 -22.68 8.43 7.46
C THR A 129 -22.98 6.94 7.32
N SER A 130 -23.73 6.39 8.28
CA SER A 130 -24.19 4.99 8.27
C SER A 130 -25.06 4.68 7.05
N ALA A 131 -26.05 5.53 6.77
CA ALA A 131 -26.92 5.39 5.61
C ALA A 131 -26.15 5.51 4.29
N LEU A 132 -25.21 6.45 4.18
CA LEU A 132 -24.34 6.61 3.02
C LEU A 132 -23.51 5.34 2.77
N ALA A 133 -22.80 4.84 3.78
CA ALA A 133 -21.98 3.64 3.67
C ALA A 133 -22.79 2.42 3.20
N GLN A 134 -24.00 2.24 3.77
CA GLN A 134 -24.91 1.15 3.39
C GLN A 134 -25.53 1.33 2.00
N SER A 135 -25.59 2.54 1.47
CA SER A 135 -26.12 2.80 0.13
C SER A 135 -25.16 2.39 -1.00
N ILE A 136 -23.86 2.34 -0.71
CA ILE A 136 -22.82 2.04 -1.71
C ILE A 136 -22.19 0.66 -1.54
N SER A 137 -22.36 0.02 -0.37
CA SER A 137 -21.71 -1.25 -0.06
C SER A 137 -22.45 -2.03 1.03
N ASP A 138 -22.32 -3.37 0.97
CA ASP A 138 -22.77 -4.30 2.02
C ASP A 138 -21.67 -4.61 3.05
N TRP A 139 -20.67 -3.73 3.21
CA TRP A 139 -19.61 -3.86 4.22
C TRP A 139 -20.18 -3.87 5.65
N GLY A 140 -19.78 -4.86 6.46
CA GLY A 140 -20.40 -5.12 7.75
C GLY A 140 -20.18 -4.06 8.84
N LYS A 141 -19.13 -3.22 8.72
CA LYS A 141 -18.83 -2.17 9.70
C LYS A 141 -19.40 -0.81 9.27
N SER A 142 -20.73 -0.72 9.26
CA SER A 142 -21.41 0.47 8.74
C SER A 142 -22.45 1.07 9.69
N SER A 143 -22.47 0.68 10.97
CA SER A 143 -23.51 1.13 11.92
C SER A 143 -23.27 2.56 12.41
N THR A 144 -24.36 3.25 12.79
CA THR A 144 -24.29 4.58 13.43
C THR A 144 -23.36 4.58 14.65
N THR A 145 -23.45 3.57 15.51
CA THR A 145 -22.59 3.43 16.70
C THR A 145 -21.12 3.28 16.32
N TYR A 146 -20.82 2.54 15.26
CA TYR A 146 -19.45 2.38 14.76
C TYR A 146 -18.89 3.73 14.29
N PHE A 147 -19.59 4.44 13.41
CA PHE A 147 -19.14 5.75 12.92
C PHE A 147 -19.06 6.79 14.04
N LYS A 148 -19.96 6.74 15.03
CA LYS A 148 -19.85 7.59 16.22
C LYS A 148 -18.55 7.33 16.98
N GLY A 149 -18.18 6.06 17.18
CA GLY A 149 -16.91 5.69 17.80
C GLY A 149 -15.68 6.16 17.01
N ILE A 150 -15.73 6.12 15.67
CA ILE A 150 -14.68 6.70 14.82
C ILE A 150 -14.60 8.21 15.01
N GLN A 151 -15.72 8.91 14.95
CA GLN A 151 -15.78 10.36 15.15
C GLN A 151 -15.24 10.77 16.53
N ASP A 152 -15.61 10.06 17.59
CA ASP A 152 -15.14 10.34 18.95
C ASP A 152 -13.62 10.12 19.07
N ARG A 153 -13.05 9.14 18.36
CA ARG A 153 -11.61 8.94 18.29
C ARG A 153 -10.89 10.09 17.57
N VAL A 154 -11.45 10.60 16.48
CA VAL A 154 -10.91 11.78 15.76
C VAL A 154 -11.02 13.02 16.64
N LYS A 155 -12.17 13.23 17.27
CA LYS A 155 -12.40 14.33 18.22
C LYS A 155 -11.37 14.33 19.34
N GLY A 156 -11.16 13.18 19.97
CA GLY A 156 -10.15 13.05 21.02
C GLY A 156 -8.72 13.33 20.54
N LEU A 157 -8.38 13.05 19.28
CA LEU A 157 -7.09 13.43 18.69
C LEU A 157 -6.94 14.95 18.56
N VAL A 158 -7.99 15.62 18.08
CA VAL A 158 -8.01 17.08 17.91
C VAL A 158 -7.98 17.80 19.25
N GLU A 159 -8.80 17.37 20.22
CA GLU A 159 -8.87 17.98 21.55
C GLU A 159 -7.55 17.87 22.33
N ARG A 160 -6.75 16.83 22.09
CA ARG A 160 -5.41 16.69 22.67
C ARG A 160 -4.38 17.68 22.09
N GLY A 161 -4.67 18.31 20.95
CA GLY A 161 -3.75 19.22 20.25
C GLY A 161 -2.51 18.57 19.65
N GLN A 162 -2.38 17.24 19.75
CA GLN A 162 -1.25 16.46 19.23
C GLN A 162 -1.66 15.68 17.97
N LEU A 163 -1.83 16.41 16.88
CA LEU A 163 -2.35 15.87 15.61
C LEU A 163 -1.37 14.93 14.86
N GLY A 164 -0.10 14.90 15.27
CA GLY A 164 0.92 14.01 14.69
C GLY A 164 1.02 14.18 13.16
N PRO A 165 0.84 13.12 12.35
CA PRO A 165 0.93 13.20 10.89
C PRO A 165 -0.16 14.07 10.25
N PHE A 166 -1.17 14.50 11.01
CA PHE A 166 -2.27 15.34 10.55
C PHE A 166 -2.09 16.82 10.91
N ALA A 167 -1.00 17.20 11.56
CA ALA A 167 -0.72 18.59 11.90
C ALA A 167 -0.34 19.41 10.65
N ASN A 168 -0.73 20.69 10.60
CA ASN A 168 -0.38 21.65 9.54
C ASN A 168 -0.68 21.15 8.10
N ALA A 169 -1.69 20.30 7.96
CA ALA A 169 -2.20 19.88 6.66
C ALA A 169 -3.27 20.85 6.14
N TYR A 170 -3.82 20.56 4.96
CA TYR A 170 -4.65 21.50 4.18
C TYR A 170 -6.12 21.53 4.60
N TRP A 171 -6.47 21.17 5.83
CA TRP A 171 -7.86 21.08 6.30
C TRP A 171 -8.63 22.39 6.06
N GLY A 172 -9.86 22.29 5.57
CA GLY A 172 -10.71 23.43 5.17
C GLY A 172 -10.35 24.05 3.82
N HIS A 173 -9.35 23.54 3.09
CA HIS A 173 -8.99 24.06 1.77
C HIS A 173 -10.19 23.94 0.80
N PRO A 174 -10.49 24.98 0.00
CA PRO A 174 -11.67 25.03 -0.87
C PRO A 174 -11.71 23.95 -1.96
N SER A 175 -10.61 23.21 -2.18
CA SER A 175 -10.58 22.07 -3.10
C SER A 175 -11.15 20.78 -2.51
N TYR A 176 -11.30 20.67 -1.18
CA TYR A 176 -12.07 19.57 -0.61
C TYR A 176 -13.55 19.73 -0.95
N LYS A 177 -14.18 18.64 -1.42
CA LYS A 177 -15.56 18.65 -1.93
C LYS A 177 -16.47 17.60 -1.29
N LEU A 178 -15.90 16.67 -0.53
CA LEU A 178 -16.69 15.64 0.13
C LEU A 178 -17.52 16.25 1.27
N PRO A 179 -18.80 15.84 1.42
CA PRO A 179 -19.58 16.21 2.59
C PRO A 179 -19.00 15.56 3.87
N PRO A 180 -19.28 16.12 5.06
CA PRO A 180 -18.83 15.57 6.34
C PRO A 180 -19.07 14.06 6.50
N ALA A 181 -20.24 13.56 6.09
CA ALA A 181 -20.58 12.14 6.15
C ALA A 181 -19.62 11.26 5.32
N ALA A 182 -19.25 11.68 4.10
CA ALA A 182 -18.29 10.97 3.27
C ALA A 182 -16.87 11.05 3.85
N ASN A 183 -16.48 12.18 4.44
CA ASN A 183 -15.20 12.31 5.12
C ASN A 183 -15.10 11.34 6.32
N LEU A 184 -16.14 11.25 7.16
CA LEU A 184 -16.15 10.33 8.30
C LEU A 184 -16.10 8.86 7.87
N MET A 185 -16.83 8.50 6.81
CA MET A 185 -16.76 7.16 6.20
C MET A 185 -15.34 6.84 5.71
N ALA A 186 -14.72 7.76 4.96
CA ALA A 186 -13.37 7.55 4.44
C ALA A 186 -12.31 7.47 5.55
N VAL A 187 -12.45 8.24 6.64
CA VAL A 187 -11.58 8.12 7.83
C VAL A 187 -11.75 6.75 8.50
N ALA A 188 -12.96 6.21 8.58
CA ALA A 188 -13.18 4.87 9.09
C ALA A 188 -12.45 3.84 8.22
N HIS A 189 -12.64 3.88 6.90
CA HIS A 189 -12.00 2.96 5.96
C HIS A 189 -10.47 3.11 5.95
N TYR A 190 -9.92 4.32 6.10
CA TYR A 190 -8.48 4.56 6.28
C TYR A 190 -7.91 3.76 7.46
N LEU A 191 -8.62 3.77 8.60
CA LEU A 191 -8.22 3.05 9.81
C LEU A 191 -8.40 1.54 9.65
N GLU A 192 -9.46 1.10 8.98
CA GLU A 192 -9.65 -0.31 8.66
C GLU A 192 -8.57 -0.85 7.72
N ALA A 193 -8.18 -0.07 6.72
CA ALA A 193 -7.14 -0.44 5.76
C ALA A 193 -5.77 -0.65 6.45
N LEU A 194 -5.45 0.09 7.52
CA LEU A 194 -4.22 -0.11 8.30
C LEU A 194 -4.15 -1.50 8.96
N GLU A 195 -5.28 -1.95 9.51
CA GLU A 195 -5.40 -3.26 10.16
C GLU A 195 -5.44 -4.37 9.11
N TRP A 196 -6.28 -4.20 8.08
CA TRP A 196 -6.45 -5.19 7.02
C TRP A 196 -5.14 -5.48 6.28
N GLN A 197 -4.36 -4.44 5.92
CA GLN A 197 -3.13 -4.65 5.15
C GLN A 197 -2.09 -5.48 5.92
N ARG A 198 -2.03 -5.33 7.25
CA ARG A 198 -1.13 -6.08 8.13
C ARG A 198 -1.48 -7.55 8.14
N GLU A 199 -2.77 -7.86 8.19
CA GLU A 199 -3.26 -9.23 8.21
C GLU A 199 -3.10 -9.89 6.84
N PHE A 200 -3.48 -9.19 5.76
CA PHE A 200 -3.37 -9.71 4.40
C PHE A 200 -1.92 -10.03 4.00
N ILE A 201 -0.97 -9.16 4.35
CA ILE A 201 0.43 -9.32 3.92
C ILE A 201 1.17 -10.46 4.64
N LYS A 202 0.55 -11.14 5.62
CA LYS A 202 1.05 -12.41 6.17
C LYS A 202 1.26 -13.46 5.06
N MET A 203 0.54 -13.36 3.93
CA MET A 203 0.83 -14.15 2.73
C MET A 203 2.32 -14.09 2.33
N HIS A 204 2.95 -12.91 2.36
CA HIS A 204 4.37 -12.76 2.05
C HIS A 204 5.27 -13.41 3.11
N ALA A 205 4.90 -13.37 4.40
CA ALA A 205 5.67 -14.02 5.44
C ALA A 205 5.67 -15.55 5.27
N ILE A 206 4.52 -16.13 4.88
CA ILE A 206 4.38 -17.56 4.65
C ILE A 206 5.08 -17.99 3.35
N LEU A 207 4.89 -17.25 2.26
CA LEU A 207 5.50 -17.57 0.95
C LEU A 207 7.00 -17.23 0.88
N GLY A 208 7.42 -16.25 1.67
CA GLY A 208 8.67 -15.52 1.53
C GLY A 208 9.56 -15.45 2.76
N GLY A 209 9.12 -16.00 3.89
CA GLY A 209 9.78 -15.92 5.19
C GLY A 209 9.54 -14.62 5.95
N LYS A 210 9.37 -13.48 5.25
CA LYS A 210 9.09 -12.17 5.87
C LYS A 210 8.54 -11.14 4.88
N ASN A 211 7.91 -10.10 5.41
CA ASN A 211 7.60 -8.86 4.70
C ASN A 211 8.03 -7.67 5.57
N PRO A 212 8.68 -6.63 5.01
CA PRO A 212 9.16 -6.49 3.64
C PRO A 212 10.41 -7.35 3.30
N HIS A 213 10.80 -7.34 2.02
CA HIS A 213 11.99 -8.00 1.47
C HIS A 213 12.10 -9.52 1.71
N LEU A 214 11.13 -10.28 1.19
CA LEU A 214 11.08 -11.76 1.17
C LEU A 214 12.44 -12.39 0.82
N GLN A 215 12.74 -13.55 1.41
CA GLN A 215 14.03 -14.24 1.33
C GLN A 215 13.96 -15.63 0.71
N SER A 216 12.86 -15.97 0.02
CA SER A 216 12.69 -17.28 -0.60
C SER A 216 12.92 -17.30 -2.11
N PHE A 217 13.40 -16.20 -2.70
CA PHE A 217 13.71 -16.17 -4.14
C PHE A 217 14.99 -16.93 -4.44
N LEU A 218 15.00 -17.61 -5.60
CA LEU A 218 16.17 -18.28 -6.16
C LEU A 218 16.12 -18.14 -7.69
N VAL A 219 17.28 -17.95 -8.32
CA VAL A 219 17.42 -18.14 -9.77
C VAL A 219 17.10 -19.60 -10.09
N GLY A 220 16.15 -19.84 -10.98
CA GLY A 220 15.67 -21.18 -11.35
C GLY A 220 14.49 -21.69 -10.52
N GLY A 221 14.02 -20.97 -9.49
CA GLY A 221 12.88 -21.43 -8.70
C GLY A 221 12.51 -20.60 -7.47
N MET A 222 12.15 -21.28 -6.39
CA MET A 222 11.85 -20.70 -5.07
C MET A 222 12.44 -21.62 -4.01
N ALA A 223 12.94 -21.06 -2.91
CA ALA A 223 13.45 -21.81 -1.77
C ALA A 223 12.34 -22.40 -0.90
N THR A 224 11.10 -21.94 -1.07
CA THR A 224 9.95 -22.37 -0.27
C THR A 224 9.57 -23.81 -0.60
N PRO A 225 9.72 -24.77 0.33
CA PRO A 225 9.40 -26.17 0.07
C PRO A 225 7.88 -26.37 0.05
N VAL A 226 7.42 -27.28 -0.81
CA VAL A 226 6.01 -27.68 -0.95
C VAL A 226 5.93 -29.18 -0.73
N ASP A 227 5.25 -29.58 0.34
CA ASP A 227 5.11 -30.98 0.73
C ASP A 227 3.84 -31.08 1.59
N PRO A 228 2.77 -31.74 1.12
CA PRO A 228 1.49 -31.79 1.83
C PRO A 228 1.57 -32.52 3.17
N ASP A 229 2.59 -33.37 3.36
CA ASP A 229 2.74 -34.24 4.52
C ASP A 229 3.73 -33.69 5.56
N LYS A 230 4.38 -32.54 5.28
CA LYS A 230 5.35 -31.93 6.18
C LYS A 230 4.90 -30.61 6.76
N GLN A 231 5.06 -30.49 8.08
CA GLN A 231 4.77 -29.26 8.82
C GLN A 231 5.68 -28.09 8.39
N ALA A 232 6.93 -28.36 8.04
CA ALA A 232 7.93 -27.35 7.66
C ALA A 232 7.83 -26.91 6.18
N SER A 233 6.74 -27.22 5.49
CA SER A 233 6.53 -26.92 4.07
C SER A 233 5.16 -26.31 3.85
N LEU A 234 4.96 -25.70 2.67
CA LEU A 234 3.61 -25.33 2.25
C LEU A 234 2.80 -26.62 2.13
N ASN A 235 1.77 -26.72 2.95
CA ASN A 235 0.91 -27.89 3.08
C ASN A 235 -0.56 -27.48 3.05
N ILE A 236 -1.46 -28.44 3.30
CA ILE A 236 -2.91 -28.19 3.22
C ILE A 236 -3.41 -27.11 4.18
N HIS A 237 -2.80 -26.99 5.37
CA HIS A 237 -3.15 -25.95 6.33
C HIS A 237 -2.76 -24.56 5.83
N THR A 238 -1.58 -24.46 5.23
CA THR A 238 -1.10 -23.22 4.61
C THR A 238 -1.98 -22.77 3.46
N ILE A 239 -2.43 -23.72 2.63
CA ILE A 239 -3.36 -23.45 1.53
C ILE A 239 -4.72 -22.97 2.07
N ALA A 240 -5.22 -23.57 3.17
CA ALA A 240 -6.46 -23.13 3.81
C ALA A 240 -6.33 -21.69 4.36
N GLU A 241 -5.19 -21.35 4.96
CA GLU A 241 -4.90 -19.99 5.41
C GLU A 241 -4.87 -18.99 4.24
N PHE A 242 -4.22 -19.33 3.12
CA PHE A 242 -4.25 -18.48 1.92
C PHE A 242 -5.66 -18.25 1.40
N LYS A 243 -6.50 -19.29 1.36
CA LYS A 243 -7.90 -19.13 0.94
C LYS A 243 -8.65 -18.14 1.83
N LYS A 244 -8.43 -18.20 3.15
CA LYS A 244 -9.02 -17.24 4.10
C LYS A 244 -8.52 -15.81 3.85
N LEU A 245 -7.21 -15.61 3.70
CA LEU A 245 -6.61 -14.30 3.45
C LEU A 245 -7.08 -13.70 2.12
N ILE A 246 -7.15 -14.52 1.07
CA ILE A 246 -7.62 -14.10 -0.26
C ILE A 246 -9.11 -13.74 -0.24
N ALA A 247 -9.94 -14.53 0.44
CA ALA A 247 -11.36 -14.21 0.57
C ALA A 247 -11.58 -12.88 1.31
N GLY A 248 -10.86 -12.65 2.42
CA GLY A 248 -10.89 -11.37 3.13
C GLY A 248 -10.35 -10.20 2.30
N ALA A 249 -9.38 -10.44 1.42
CA ALA A 249 -8.89 -9.44 0.49
C ALA A 249 -9.91 -9.10 -0.60
N GLN A 250 -10.54 -10.10 -1.19
CA GLN A 250 -11.61 -9.91 -2.17
C GLN A 250 -12.76 -9.11 -1.55
N GLU A 251 -13.17 -9.46 -0.33
CA GLU A 251 -14.23 -8.76 0.37
C GLU A 251 -13.86 -7.30 0.66
N PHE A 252 -12.69 -7.03 1.24
CA PHE A 252 -12.25 -5.66 1.53
C PHE A 252 -12.09 -4.84 0.24
N VAL A 253 -11.50 -5.42 -0.81
CA VAL A 253 -11.34 -4.71 -2.08
C VAL A 253 -12.69 -4.37 -2.69
N SER A 254 -13.61 -5.33 -2.80
CA SER A 254 -14.89 -5.12 -3.47
C SER A 254 -15.89 -4.30 -2.68
N LYS A 255 -15.78 -4.29 -1.34
CA LYS A 255 -16.76 -3.66 -0.45
C LYS A 255 -16.25 -2.39 0.24
N VAL A 256 -14.94 -2.14 0.25
CA VAL A 256 -14.34 -0.99 0.94
C VAL A 256 -13.46 -0.17 0.02
N TYR A 257 -12.58 -0.79 -0.78
CA TYR A 257 -11.65 -0.04 -1.63
C TYR A 257 -12.30 0.49 -2.92
N ILE A 258 -13.10 -0.34 -3.60
CA ILE A 258 -13.70 0.02 -4.89
C ILE A 258 -14.92 0.96 -4.78
N PRO A 259 -15.91 0.69 -3.89
CA PRO A 259 -17.05 1.60 -3.70
C PRO A 259 -16.63 2.95 -3.13
#